data_AF-C6M320-F1
#
_entry.id   AF-C6M320-F1
#
_cell.length_a   1.000
_cell.length_b   1.000
_cell.length_c   1.000
_cell.angle_alpha   90.00
_cell.angle_beta   90.00
_cell.angle_gamma   90.00
#
_symmetry.space_group_name_H-M   'P 1'
#
loop_
_entity.id
_entity.type
_entity.pdbx_description
1 polymer ?
#
loop_
_entity_poly.entity_id
_entity_poly.type
_entity_poly.pdbx_seq_one_letter_code
_entity_poly.pdbx_strand_id
1 'polypeptide(L)'
;MKLAAFLQKAYSVLDRLDLVLPEKPGKTDWNALAYRWHSVGKKGILESLPNPHTFPLDRLAAVGTQTERLKRNTEQFLAGRSANNVLMSGSRGTGKSSLVKALLHEYAKQGLRLIEVDKSDLVSLPALLFC
;
A
#
# COMPACT_ATOMS: atom_id res chain seq x y z
N MET A 1 6.16 -5.96 -49.56
CA MET A 1 5.13 -4.89 -49.56
C MET A 1 4.04 -5.10 -48.50
N LYS A 2 3.40 -6.28 -48.38
CA LYS A 2 2.31 -6.50 -47.39
C LYS A 2 2.73 -6.42 -45.91
N LEU A 3 3.93 -6.90 -45.56
CA LEU A 3 4.44 -6.89 -44.18
C LEU A 3 4.67 -5.47 -43.64
N ALA A 4 5.22 -4.58 -44.46
CA ALA A 4 5.49 -3.20 -44.05
C ALA A 4 4.19 -2.43 -43.74
N ALA A 5 3.16 -2.59 -44.57
CA ALA A 5 1.85 -2.00 -44.34
C ALA A 5 1.15 -2.58 -43.09
N PHE A 6 1.33 -3.88 -42.81
CA PHE A 6 0.83 -4.50 -41.59
C PHE A 6 1.52 -3.93 -40.35
N LEU A 7 2.84 -3.83 -40.36
CA LEU A 7 3.61 -3.26 -39.24
C LEU A 7 3.23 -1.80 -38.97
N GLN A 8 3.05 -0.97 -40.01
CA GLN A 8 2.58 0.40 -39.82
C GLN A 8 1.21 0.48 -39.16
N LYS A 9 0.25 -0.38 -39.57
CA LYS A 9 -1.05 -0.43 -38.91
C LYS A 9 -0.93 -0.90 -37.46
N ALA A 10 -0.11 -1.91 -37.19
CA ALA A 10 0.15 -2.41 -35.84
C ALA A 10 0.75 -1.32 -34.94
N TYR A 11 1.77 -0.58 -35.41
CA TYR A 11 2.33 0.55 -34.66
C TYR A 11 1.29 1.63 -34.39
N SER A 12 0.44 1.99 -35.35
CA SER A 12 -0.62 2.99 -35.11
C SER A 12 -1.62 2.58 -34.03
N VAL A 13 -1.83 1.27 -33.83
CA VAL A 13 -2.68 0.75 -32.76
C VAL A 13 -1.91 0.76 -31.44
N LEU A 14 -0.64 0.34 -31.44
CA LEU A 14 0.22 0.36 -30.25
C LEU A 14 0.40 1.78 -29.71
N ASP A 15 0.63 2.77 -30.57
CA ASP A 15 0.78 4.18 -30.15
C ASP A 15 -0.49 4.71 -29.46
N ARG A 16 -1.68 4.31 -29.95
CA ARG A 16 -2.95 4.67 -29.31
C ARG A 16 -3.17 3.94 -28.00
N LEU A 17 -2.69 2.69 -27.90
CA LEU A 17 -2.73 1.94 -26.66
C LEU A 17 -1.80 2.56 -25.61
N ASP A 18 -0.60 3.00 -25.99
CA ASP A 18 0.33 3.66 -25.06
C ASP A 18 -0.24 4.97 -24.47
N LEU A 19 -1.18 5.63 -25.15
CA LEU A 19 -1.91 6.80 -24.61
C LEU A 19 -2.96 6.44 -23.55
N VAL A 20 -3.39 5.18 -23.49
CA VAL A 20 -4.48 4.71 -22.61
C VAL A 20 -3.96 3.76 -21.53
N LEU A 21 -2.87 3.05 -21.80
CA LEU A 21 -2.25 2.13 -20.86
C LEU A 21 -1.65 2.90 -19.69
N PRO A 22 -1.84 2.42 -18.44
CA PRO A 22 -1.12 2.98 -17.30
C PRO A 22 0.38 2.80 -17.49
N GLU A 23 1.18 3.69 -16.89
CA GLU A 23 2.63 3.54 -16.91
C GLU A 23 3.04 2.13 -16.47
N LYS A 24 4.03 1.56 -17.14
CA LYS A 24 4.58 0.27 -16.72
C LYS A 24 4.97 0.39 -15.26
N PRO A 25 4.47 -0.51 -14.38
CA PRO A 25 4.81 -0.45 -12.98
C PRO A 25 6.33 -0.51 -12.84
N GLY A 26 6.90 0.54 -12.26
CA GLY A 26 8.32 0.62 -11.99
C GLY A 26 8.76 -0.48 -11.03
N LYS A 27 10.07 -0.74 -10.96
CA LYS A 27 10.64 -1.63 -9.95
C LYS A 27 10.26 -1.09 -8.55
N THR A 28 9.74 -1.96 -7.69
CA THR A 28 9.41 -1.61 -6.30
C THR A 28 10.65 -1.08 -5.58
N ASP A 29 10.57 0.16 -5.11
CA ASP A 29 11.55 0.76 -4.21
C ASP A 29 11.23 0.35 -2.77
N TRP A 30 12.05 -0.54 -2.22
CA TRP A 30 11.92 -1.07 -0.85
C TRP A 30 12.29 -0.06 0.24
N ASN A 31 12.78 1.13 -0.13
CA ASN A 31 13.05 2.21 0.83
C ASN A 31 11.83 3.11 1.07
N ALA A 32 10.74 2.94 0.30
CA ALA A 32 9.52 3.72 0.49
C ALA A 32 8.89 3.46 1.87
N LEU A 33 8.18 4.47 2.39
CA LEU A 33 7.52 4.41 3.69
C LEU A 33 6.21 3.62 3.66
N ALA A 34 5.51 3.70 2.54
CA ALA A 34 4.27 2.97 2.32
C ALA A 34 4.26 2.33 0.93
N TYR A 35 3.36 1.40 0.75
CA TYR A 35 3.16 0.65 -0.48
C TYR A 35 1.68 0.44 -0.74
N ARG A 36 1.32 0.26 -2.00
CA ARG A 36 0.00 -0.21 -2.42
C ARG A 36 0.14 -1.51 -3.18
N TRP A 37 -0.64 -2.49 -2.79
CA TRP A 37 -0.75 -3.74 -3.51
C TRP A 37 -1.84 -3.65 -4.58
N HIS A 38 -1.50 -4.07 -5.79
CA HIS A 38 -2.43 -4.25 -6.90
C HIS A 38 -2.38 -5.68 -7.39
N SER A 39 -3.53 -6.37 -7.42
CA SER A 39 -3.60 -7.72 -7.98
C SER A 39 -3.55 -7.68 -9.51
N VAL A 40 -2.67 -8.47 -10.11
CA VAL A 40 -2.59 -8.68 -11.56
C VAL A 40 -2.53 -10.18 -11.87
N GLY A 41 -3.70 -10.76 -12.10
CA GLY A 41 -3.85 -12.19 -12.38
C GLY A 41 -3.58 -13.05 -11.14
N LYS A 42 -2.58 -13.94 -11.21
CA LYS A 42 -2.15 -14.80 -10.08
C LYS A 42 -1.02 -14.20 -9.24
N LYS A 43 -0.50 -13.03 -9.64
CA LYS A 43 0.54 -12.27 -8.94
C LYS A 43 -0.03 -10.89 -8.61
N GLY A 44 0.78 -10.05 -7.98
CA GLY A 44 0.47 -8.65 -7.87
C GLY A 44 1.74 -7.82 -7.88
N ILE A 45 1.53 -6.51 -7.88
CA ILE A 45 2.58 -5.51 -7.93
C ILE A 45 2.49 -4.69 -6.65
N LEU A 46 3.65 -4.48 -6.03
CA LEU A 46 3.79 -3.60 -4.90
C LEU A 46 4.28 -2.24 -5.40
N GLU A 47 3.36 -1.29 -5.49
CA GLU A 47 3.63 0.09 -5.87
C GLU A 47 4.21 0.85 -4.67
N SER A 48 5.37 1.49 -4.84
CA SER A 48 6.02 2.27 -3.79
C SER A 48 5.38 3.65 -3.65
N LEU A 49 5.05 4.02 -2.41
CA LEU A 49 4.55 5.34 -2.03
C LEU A 49 5.58 6.00 -1.08
N PRO A 50 6.60 6.71 -1.61
CA PRO A 50 7.70 7.24 -0.79
C PRO A 50 7.25 8.39 0.12
N ASN A 51 6.27 9.19 -0.30
CA ASN A 51 5.76 10.35 0.43
C ASN A 51 4.27 10.17 0.81
N PRO A 52 3.92 9.18 1.67
CA PRO A 52 2.56 9.02 2.11
C PRO A 52 2.15 10.18 3.03
N HIS A 53 0.90 10.63 2.92
CA HIS A 53 0.37 11.63 3.83
C HIS A 53 0.28 11.06 5.26
N THR A 54 1.12 11.56 6.15
CA THR A 54 1.18 11.21 7.58
C THR A 54 1.10 12.47 8.45
N PHE A 55 0.78 12.30 9.73
CA PHE A 55 0.70 13.39 10.69
C PHE A 55 0.95 12.84 12.10
N PRO A 56 1.39 13.67 13.05
CA PRO A 56 1.68 13.21 14.41
C PRO A 56 0.43 12.68 15.13
N LEU A 57 0.64 11.75 16.06
CA LEU A 57 -0.46 11.11 16.80
C LEU A 57 -1.25 12.10 17.67
N ASP A 58 -0.58 13.15 18.16
CA ASP A 58 -1.17 14.21 19.00
C ASP A 58 -2.29 15.01 18.31
N ARG A 59 -2.34 15.03 16.97
CA ARG A 59 -3.38 15.70 16.19
C ARG A 59 -4.71 14.95 16.19
N LEU A 60 -4.73 13.70 16.63
CA LEU A 60 -5.98 12.93 16.75
C LEU A 60 -6.66 13.27 18.08
N ALA A 61 -7.76 14.01 18.01
CA ALA A 61 -8.66 14.15 19.14
C ALA A 61 -9.27 12.78 19.47
N ALA A 62 -9.24 12.39 20.76
CA ALA A 62 -9.67 11.09 21.29
C ALA A 62 -8.66 9.91 21.15
N VAL A 63 -7.44 10.10 21.64
CA VAL A 63 -6.50 8.99 21.96
C VAL A 63 -7.00 8.21 23.18
N GLY A 64 -7.97 7.32 22.96
CA GLY A 64 -8.53 6.46 24.01
C GLY A 64 -7.66 5.23 24.32
N THR A 65 -8.13 4.39 25.23
CA THR A 65 -7.46 3.14 25.63
C THR A 65 -7.20 2.17 24.48
N GLN A 66 -8.01 2.19 23.43
CA GLN A 66 -7.81 1.37 22.23
C GLN A 66 -6.56 1.81 21.45
N THR A 67 -6.30 3.11 21.36
CA THR A 67 -5.12 3.66 20.69
C THR A 67 -3.84 3.25 21.41
N GLU A 68 -3.83 3.34 22.74
CA GLU A 68 -2.67 2.91 23.54
C GLU A 68 -2.39 1.41 23.38
N ARG A 69 -3.43 0.58 23.32
CA ARG A 69 -3.27 -0.86 23.03
C ARG A 69 -2.65 -1.09 21.65
N LEU A 70 -3.11 -0.37 20.63
CA LEU A 70 -2.55 -0.47 19.28
C LEU A 70 -1.10 0.03 19.22
N LYS A 71 -0.78 1.13 19.90
CA LYS A 71 0.57 1.66 20.02
C LYS A 71 1.51 0.63 20.63
N ARG A 72 1.14 0.06 21.79
CA ARG A 72 1.92 -1.00 22.46
C ARG A 72 2.09 -2.25 21.59
N ASN A 73 1.05 -2.65 20.86
CA ASN A 73 1.12 -3.78 19.93
C ASN A 73 2.09 -3.49 18.77
N THR A 74 2.11 -2.26 18.27
CA THR A 74 3.03 -1.80 17.21
C THR A 74 4.46 -1.76 17.71
N GLU A 75 4.71 -1.26 18.92
CA GLU A 75 6.03 -1.29 19.57
C GLU A 75 6.54 -2.72 19.77
N GLN A 76 5.66 -3.66 20.15
CA GLN A 76 6.01 -5.09 20.24
C GLN A 76 6.40 -5.67 18.88
N PHE A 77 5.62 -5.34 17.83
CA PHE A 77 5.91 -5.76 16.45
C PHE A 77 7.28 -5.25 15.99
N LEU A 78 7.59 -3.98 16.22
CA LEU A 78 8.88 -3.38 15.87
C LEU A 78 10.04 -3.97 16.66
N ALA A 79 9.81 -4.37 17.91
CA ALA A 79 10.79 -5.05 18.73
C ALA A 79 10.98 -6.55 18.37
N GLY A 80 10.33 -7.06 17.32
CA GLY A 80 10.38 -8.47 16.93
C GLY A 80 9.72 -9.42 17.94
N ARG A 81 8.86 -8.89 18.82
CA ARG A 81 8.10 -9.68 19.80
C ARG A 81 6.76 -10.12 19.21
N SER A 82 6.07 -11.02 19.89
CA SER A 82 4.70 -11.40 19.52
C SER A 82 3.81 -10.15 19.46
N ALA A 83 3.18 -9.93 18.31
CA ALA A 83 2.19 -8.89 18.10
C ALA A 83 0.90 -9.50 17.57
N ASN A 84 -0.23 -8.89 17.92
CA ASN A 84 -1.55 -9.37 17.51
C ASN A 84 -2.00 -8.71 16.21
N ASN A 85 -2.74 -9.47 15.41
CA ASN A 85 -3.52 -8.88 14.31
C ASN A 85 -4.67 -8.06 14.91
N VAL A 86 -4.77 -6.79 14.51
CA VAL A 86 -5.78 -5.87 15.04
C VAL A 86 -6.84 -5.57 13.98
N LEU A 87 -8.10 -5.87 14.30
CA LEU A 87 -9.24 -5.41 13.51
C LEU A 87 -9.74 -4.09 14.09
N MET A 88 -9.65 -3.02 13.30
CA MET A 88 -10.20 -1.72 13.67
C MET A 88 -11.66 -1.61 13.23
N SER A 89 -12.58 -1.70 14.19
CA SER A 89 -14.02 -1.51 13.95
C SER A 89 -14.48 -0.12 14.45
N GLY A 90 -15.54 0.41 13.84
CA GLY A 90 -16.11 1.73 14.18
C GLY A 90 -16.82 2.36 12.99
N SER A 91 -17.70 3.34 13.24
CA SER A 91 -18.46 4.03 12.19
C SER A 91 -17.57 4.76 11.17
N ARG A 92 -18.13 5.11 10.01
CA ARG A 92 -17.40 5.90 9.01
C ARG A 92 -17.03 7.26 9.62
N GLY A 93 -15.79 7.71 9.41
CA GLY A 93 -15.30 8.97 9.97
C GLY A 93 -14.64 8.87 11.36
N THR A 94 -14.56 7.69 11.99
CA THR A 94 -13.91 7.53 13.30
C THR A 94 -12.37 7.49 13.27
N GLY A 95 -11.74 7.98 12.20
CA GLY A 95 -10.29 8.12 12.15
C GLY A 95 -9.47 6.82 12.13
N LYS A 96 -10.05 5.66 11.76
CA LYS A 96 -9.30 4.38 11.73
C LYS A 96 -8.05 4.42 10.85
N SER A 97 -8.23 4.81 9.58
CA SER A 97 -7.11 4.99 8.65
C SER A 97 -6.19 6.15 9.08
N SER A 98 -6.76 7.15 9.75
CA SER A 98 -6.01 8.27 10.31
C SER A 98 -5.05 7.82 11.41
N LEU A 99 -5.47 6.90 12.27
CA LEU A 99 -4.65 6.35 13.34
C LEU A 99 -3.48 5.53 12.78
N VAL A 100 -3.71 4.70 11.76
CA VAL A 100 -2.64 3.93 11.10
C VAL A 100 -1.61 4.87 10.45
N LYS A 101 -2.07 5.93 9.79
CA LYS A 101 -1.18 6.96 9.21
C LYS A 101 -0.38 7.71 10.28
N ALA A 102 -0.97 7.95 11.44
CA ALA A 102 -0.27 8.57 12.56
C ALA A 102 0.78 7.63 13.18
N LEU A 103 0.49 6.34 13.33
CA LEU A 103 1.49 5.36 13.77
C LEU A 103 2.65 5.27 12.78
N LEU A 104 2.38 5.32 11.47
CA LEU A 104 3.42 5.39 10.46
C LEU A 104 4.30 6.64 10.65
N HIS A 105 3.72 7.80 10.99
CA HIS A 105 4.48 9.01 11.28
C HIS A 105 5.47 8.81 12.43
N GLU A 106 5.01 8.27 13.56
CA GLU A 106 5.81 8.10 14.79
C GLU A 106 6.91 7.05 14.61
N TYR A 107 6.59 5.95 13.93
CA TYR A 107 7.43 4.76 13.91
C TYR A 107 8.15 4.48 12.58
N ALA A 108 7.95 5.30 11.54
CA ALA A 108 8.62 5.13 10.24
C ALA A 108 10.15 5.04 10.38
N LYS A 109 10.74 5.86 11.25
CA LYS A 109 12.19 5.87 11.53
C LYS A 109 12.68 4.62 12.24
N GLN A 110 11.79 3.89 12.91
CA GLN A 110 12.09 2.63 13.60
C GLN A 110 11.90 1.41 12.68
N GLY A 111 11.63 1.64 11.40
CA GLY A 111 11.44 0.57 10.41
C GLY A 111 9.99 0.20 10.14
N LEU A 112 9.00 0.89 10.73
CA LEU A 112 7.59 0.64 10.40
C LEU A 112 7.34 0.99 8.92
N ARG A 113 6.66 0.08 8.21
CA ARG A 113 6.21 0.26 6.83
C ARG A 113 4.74 -0.10 6.73
N LEU A 114 4.05 0.57 5.82
CA LEU A 114 2.61 0.36 5.61
C LEU A 114 2.36 -0.24 4.23
N ILE A 115 1.52 -1.27 4.14
CA ILE A 115 1.02 -1.80 2.87
C ILE A 115 -0.49 -1.63 2.87
N GLU A 116 -1.01 -0.90 1.89
CA GLU A 116 -2.43 -0.78 1.60
C GLU A 116 -2.85 -1.87 0.60
N VAL A 117 -3.92 -2.58 0.92
CA VAL A 117 -4.51 -3.61 0.07
C VAL A 117 -5.99 -3.27 -0.11
N ASP A 118 -6.44 -3.13 -1.36
CA ASP A 118 -7.86 -2.90 -1.63
C ASP A 118 -8.70 -4.13 -1.26
N LYS A 119 -9.99 -3.92 -0.93
CA LYS A 119 -10.91 -5.00 -0.58
C LYS A 119 -11.02 -6.05 -1.69
N SER A 120 -11.03 -5.63 -2.95
CA SER A 120 -11.09 -6.53 -4.11
C SER A 120 -9.83 -7.39 -4.24
N ASP A 121 -8.69 -6.88 -3.77
CA ASP A 121 -7.39 -7.54 -3.85
C ASP A 121 -7.07 -8.43 -2.63
N LEU A 122 -7.91 -8.43 -1.60
CA LEU A 122 -7.71 -9.29 -0.41
C LEU A 122 -7.61 -10.78 -0.74
N VAL A 123 -8.24 -11.24 -1.83
CA VAL A 123 -8.16 -12.64 -2.29
C VAL A 123 -6.73 -12.99 -2.75
N SER A 124 -5.97 -12.00 -3.19
CA SER A 124 -4.58 -12.15 -3.63
C SER A 124 -3.54 -11.94 -2.51
N LEU A 125 -3.99 -11.70 -1.26
CA LEU A 125 -3.12 -11.48 -0.11
C LEU A 125 -2.10 -12.61 0.12
N PRO A 126 -2.40 -13.91 -0.09
CA PRO A 126 -1.38 -14.95 0.02
C PRO A 126 -0.19 -14.71 -0.92
N ALA A 127 -0.42 -14.21 -2.15
CA ALA A 127 0.65 -13.92 -3.09
C ALA A 127 1.56 -12.77 -2.62
N LEU A 128 1.05 -11.83 -1.83
CA LEU A 128 1.84 -10.77 -1.19
C LEU A 128 2.81 -11.35 -0.15
N LEU A 129 2.36 -12.31 0.66
CA LEU A 129 3.14 -12.86 1.78
C LEU A 129 4.26 -13.80 1.34
N PHE A 130 4.16 -14.38 0.14
CA PHE A 130 5.14 -15.30 -0.43
C PHE A 130 5.99 -14.67 -1.56
N CYS A 131 5.97 -13.34 -1.69
CA CYS A 131 6.69 -12.59 -2.73
C CYS A 131 8.18 -12.44 -2.37
#